data_AF-A0A971VA63-F1
#
_entry.id   AF-A0A971VA63-F1
#
_cell.length_a   1.000
_cell.length_b   1.000
_cell.length_c   1.000
_cell.angle_alpha   90.00
_cell.angle_beta   90.00
_cell.angle_gamma   90.00
#
_symmetry.space_group_name_H-M   'P 1'
#
loop_
_entity.id
_entity.type
_entity.pdbx_description
1 polymer ?
#
loop_
_entity_poly.entity_id
_entity_poly.type
_entity_poly.pdbx_seq_one_letter_code
_entity_poly.pdbx_strand_id
1 'polypeptide(L)'
;MRNNRGITLIELITVLAIIGLILAVVSPSIKPPAEKVKLKTEAERIVQDIRLTQQLAITTGMDYCFEIHIYEKYYNIRPKTPIATDGVYKKEYLDKSLHTIKCNFASPYTGRYAGLKVLTYTPTGIPSQTGSIELYNRNGDKMTIRVAVGTGRVRIQ
;
A
#
# COMPACT_ATOMS: atom_id res chain seq x y z
N MET A 1 -28.72 48.92 -35.86
CA MET A 1 -30.00 48.18 -35.87
C MET A 1 -29.72 46.80 -35.30
N ARG A 2 -30.32 46.44 -34.15
CA ARG A 2 -29.98 45.23 -33.38
C ARG A 2 -30.96 44.12 -33.75
N ASN A 3 -30.45 43.08 -34.42
CA ASN A 3 -31.25 41.99 -34.98
C ASN A 3 -31.50 40.94 -33.88
N ASN A 4 -32.59 41.08 -33.12
CA ASN A 4 -33.00 40.10 -32.11
C ASN A 4 -33.73 38.92 -32.80
N ARG A 5 -32.98 37.92 -33.24
CA ARG A 5 -33.56 36.63 -33.68
C ARG A 5 -33.75 35.75 -32.44
N GLY A 6 -35.00 35.42 -32.14
CA GLY A 6 -35.37 34.49 -31.08
C GLY A 6 -35.08 33.04 -31.50
N ILE A 7 -34.81 32.20 -30.50
CA ILE A 7 -34.61 30.76 -30.67
C ILE A 7 -35.97 30.11 -30.97
N THR A 8 -36.01 29.16 -31.90
CA THR A 8 -37.26 28.45 -32.20
C THR A 8 -37.46 27.28 -31.24
N LEU A 9 -38.72 26.92 -30.97
CA LEU A 9 -39.05 25.80 -30.08
C LEU A 9 -38.46 24.47 -30.59
N ILE A 10 -38.47 24.29 -31.92
CA ILE A 10 -37.92 23.09 -32.57
C ILE A 10 -36.40 23.01 -32.41
N GLU A 11 -35.70 24.14 -32.53
CA GLU A 11 -34.25 24.21 -32.34
C GLU A 11 -33.85 23.84 -30.91
N LEU A 12 -34.60 24.33 -29.91
CA LEU A 12 -34.38 23.96 -28.51
C LEU A 12 -34.58 22.46 -28.26
N ILE A 13 -35.65 21.88 -28.80
CA ILE A 13 -35.94 20.43 -28.65
C ILE A 13 -34.85 19.60 -29.33
N THR A 14 -34.36 20.03 -30.49
CA THR A 14 -33.31 19.32 -31.23
C THR A 14 -31.98 19.36 -30.49
N VAL A 15 -31.61 20.51 -29.91
CA VAL A 15 -30.39 20.66 -29.10
C VAL A 15 -30.47 19.79 -27.85
N LEU A 16 -31.62 19.78 -27.15
CA LEU A 16 -31.82 18.92 -25.97
C LEU A 16 -31.78 17.43 -26.32
N ALA A 17 -32.33 17.03 -27.47
CA ALA A 17 -32.28 15.66 -27.96
C ALA A 17 -30.83 15.22 -28.26
N ILE A 18 -30.03 16.09 -28.88
CA ILE A 18 -28.61 15.83 -29.15
C ILE A 18 -27.81 15.73 -27.85
N ILE A 19 -28.03 16.63 -26.89
CA ILE A 19 -27.38 16.58 -25.58
C ILE A 19 -27.74 15.28 -24.84
N GLY A 20 -29.02 14.88 -24.86
CA GLY A 20 -29.49 13.63 -24.26
C GLY A 20 -28.85 12.40 -24.91
N LEU A 21 -28.71 12.39 -26.24
CA LEU A 21 -28.05 11.32 -26.98
C LEU A 21 -26.56 11.23 -26.62
N ILE A 22 -25.87 12.37 -26.52
CA ILE A 22 -24.45 12.42 -26.12
C ILE A 22 -24.28 11.90 -24.69
N LEU A 23 -25.13 12.33 -23.75
CA LEU A 23 -25.09 11.88 -22.36
C LEU A 23 -25.39 10.39 -22.21
N ALA A 24 -26.24 9.81 -23.06
CA ALA A 24 -26.54 8.38 -23.07
C ALA A 24 -25.34 7.50 -23.49
N VAL A 25 -24.42 8.04 -24.31
CA VAL A 25 -23.22 7.32 -24.76
C VAL A 25 -22.07 7.43 -23.76
N VAL A 26 -22.11 8.44 -22.86
CA VAL A 26 -21.08 8.62 -21.83
C VAL A 26 -21.26 7.58 -20.72
N SER A 27 -20.57 6.45 -20.86
CA SER A 27 -20.40 5.50 -19.77
C SER A 27 -19.42 6.06 -18.72
N PRO A 28 -19.80 6.20 -17.44
CA PRO A 28 -18.92 6.69 -16.40
C PRO A 28 -17.93 5.58 -15.95
N SER A 29 -16.95 5.27 -16.78
CA SER A 29 -15.85 4.37 -16.43
C SER A 29 -14.76 5.12 -15.66
N ILE A 30 -15.02 5.49 -14.39
CA ILE A 30 -14.03 6.17 -13.53
C ILE A 30 -13.74 5.40 -12.23
N LYS A 31 -14.06 4.12 -12.15
CA LYS A 31 -13.64 3.30 -11.00
C LYS A 31 -12.34 2.56 -11.34
N PRO A 32 -11.23 2.80 -10.62
CA PRO A 32 -10.05 1.96 -10.78
C PRO A 32 -10.43 0.49 -10.52
N PRO A 33 -9.79 -0.47 -11.21
CA PRO A 33 -10.06 -1.88 -10.99
C PRO A 33 -9.99 -2.22 -9.51
N ALA A 34 -10.92 -3.05 -9.02
CA ALA A 34 -11.01 -3.41 -7.60
C ALA A 34 -9.67 -3.94 -7.05
N GLU A 35 -8.89 -4.65 -7.89
CA GLU A 35 -7.57 -5.16 -7.52
C GLU A 35 -6.53 -4.05 -7.29
N LYS A 36 -6.58 -2.95 -8.05
CA LYS A 36 -5.66 -1.83 -7.87
C LYS A 36 -5.94 -1.10 -6.55
N VAL A 37 -7.22 -0.99 -6.19
CA VAL A 37 -7.63 -0.43 -4.89
C VAL A 37 -7.11 -1.33 -3.76
N LYS A 38 -7.31 -2.65 -3.86
CA LYS A 38 -6.80 -3.61 -2.86
C LYS A 38 -5.29 -3.54 -2.72
N LEU A 39 -4.55 -3.52 -3.84
CA LEU A 39 -3.09 -3.40 -3.83
C LEU A 39 -2.62 -2.14 -3.10
N LYS A 40 -3.31 -1.01 -3.33
CA LYS A 40 -3.02 0.25 -2.65
C LYS A 40 -3.32 0.17 -1.15
N THR A 41 -4.48 -0.36 -0.76
CA THR A 41 -4.86 -0.53 0.64
C THR A 41 -3.86 -1.43 1.39
N GLU A 42 -3.41 -2.52 0.77
CA GLU A 42 -2.39 -3.39 1.36
C GLU A 42 -1.05 -2.66 1.56
N ALA A 43 -0.62 -1.86 0.58
CA ALA A 43 0.59 -1.07 0.72
C ALA A 43 0.48 -0.01 1.82
N GLU A 44 -0.67 0.66 1.93
CA GLU A 44 -0.97 1.62 2.99
C GLU A 44 -0.95 0.97 4.37
N ARG A 45 -1.53 -0.22 4.51
CA ARG A 45 -1.51 -0.99 5.75
C ARG A 45 -0.08 -1.34 6.18
N ILE A 46 0.74 -1.85 5.26
CA ILE A 46 2.16 -2.14 5.55
C ILE A 46 2.91 -0.87 5.97
N VAL A 47 2.69 0.26 5.29
CA VAL A 47 3.34 1.53 5.66
C VAL A 47 2.96 1.98 7.06
N GLN A 48 1.67 1.86 7.43
CA GLN A 48 1.19 2.17 8.77
C GLN A 48 1.84 1.27 9.81
N ASP A 49 1.97 -0.03 9.53
CA ASP A 49 2.53 -0.99 10.47
C ASP A 49 4.05 -0.91 10.61
N ILE A 50 4.78 -0.51 9.56
CA ILE A 50 6.20 -0.16 9.69
C ILE A 50 6.36 1.09 10.58
N ARG A 51 5.48 2.10 10.43
CA ARG A 51 5.49 3.29 11.30
C ARG A 51 5.13 2.93 12.74
N LEU A 52 4.16 2.04 12.94
CA LEU A 52 3.83 1.51 14.26
C LEU A 52 5.03 0.79 14.88
N THR A 53 5.75 -0.02 14.10
CA THR A 53 6.97 -0.70 14.56
C THR A 53 8.03 0.32 15.03
N GLN A 54 8.24 1.40 14.27
CA GLN A 54 9.12 2.50 14.66
C GLN A 54 8.66 3.17 15.96
N GLN A 55 7.35 3.46 16.09
CA GLN A 55 6.78 4.06 17.29
C GLN A 55 6.94 3.16 18.50
N LEU A 56 6.67 1.85 18.38
CA LEU A 56 6.86 0.89 19.44
C LEU A 56 8.31 0.84 19.91
N ALA A 57 9.27 0.92 19.00
CA ALA A 57 10.68 0.98 19.40
C ALA A 57 10.98 2.20 20.28
N ILE A 58 10.49 3.37 19.86
CA ILE A 58 10.68 4.64 20.56
C ILE A 58 9.98 4.65 21.91
N THR A 59 8.71 4.23 21.98
CA THR A 59 7.91 4.33 23.21
C THR A 59 8.27 3.29 24.25
N THR A 60 8.70 2.10 23.81
CA THR A 60 9.09 1.02 24.74
C THR A 60 10.56 1.09 25.14
N GLY A 61 11.39 1.86 24.44
CA GLY A 61 12.83 1.89 24.65
C GLY A 61 13.55 0.60 24.23
N MET A 62 12.92 -0.23 23.40
CA MET A 62 13.46 -1.53 22.95
C MET A 62 13.55 -1.62 21.43
N ASP A 63 14.46 -2.45 20.92
CA ASP A 63 14.49 -2.77 19.48
C ASP A 63 13.21 -3.50 19.07
N TYR A 64 12.54 -3.02 18.02
CA TYR A 64 11.37 -3.66 17.42
C TYR A 64 11.62 -4.06 15.97
N CYS A 65 11.09 -5.20 15.56
CA CYS A 65 11.22 -5.79 14.24
C CYS A 65 9.89 -5.81 13.51
N PHE A 66 9.92 -5.39 12.25
CA PHE A 66 8.92 -5.69 11.25
C PHE A 66 9.46 -6.82 10.38
N GLU A 67 8.77 -7.97 10.35
CA GLU A 67 9.19 -9.12 9.56
C GLU A 67 8.13 -9.48 8.54
N ILE A 68 8.49 -9.50 7.26
CA ILE A 68 7.60 -9.88 6.17
C ILE A 68 8.06 -11.18 5.53
N HIS A 69 7.14 -12.14 5.43
CA HIS A 69 7.40 -13.41 4.78
C HIS A 69 6.97 -13.36 3.30
N ILE A 70 7.93 -13.36 2.38
CA ILE A 70 7.66 -13.12 0.95
C ILE A 70 6.94 -14.27 0.24
N TYR A 71 7.05 -15.51 0.76
CA TYR A 71 6.38 -16.68 0.18
C TYR A 71 5.00 -16.97 0.82
N GLU A 72 4.95 -17.07 2.14
CA GLU A 72 3.73 -17.30 2.94
C GLU A 72 2.80 -16.08 3.09
N LYS A 73 3.21 -14.90 2.60
CA LYS A 73 2.37 -13.69 2.51
C LYS A 73 1.74 -13.27 3.84
N TYR A 74 2.57 -13.17 4.87
CA TYR A 74 2.19 -12.55 6.14
C TYR A 74 3.32 -11.63 6.61
N TYR A 75 3.02 -10.76 7.56
CA TYR A 75 4.03 -10.06 8.32
C TYR A 75 3.74 -10.10 9.82
N ASN A 76 4.77 -9.84 10.61
CA ASN A 76 4.67 -9.71 12.04
C ASN A 76 5.39 -8.45 12.53
N ILE A 77 4.97 -7.98 13.69
CA ILE A 77 5.65 -6.96 14.50
C ILE A 77 6.00 -7.61 15.82
N ARG A 78 7.26 -7.51 16.25
CA ARG A 78 7.74 -8.13 17.50
C ARG A 78 8.94 -7.36 18.08
N PRO A 79 9.21 -7.41 19.39
CA PRO A 79 10.49 -6.97 19.92
C PRO A 79 11.61 -7.91 19.45
N LYS A 80 12.84 -7.40 19.38
CA LYS A 80 14.03 -8.16 18.94
C LYS A 80 14.54 -9.14 20.00
N THR A 81 14.26 -8.87 21.27
CA THR A 81 14.80 -9.53 22.48
C THR A 81 14.35 -11.00 22.65
N PRO A 82 15.13 -11.88 23.31
CA PRO A 82 14.90 -13.32 23.31
C PRO A 82 14.10 -13.87 24.51
N ILE A 83 13.17 -13.11 25.09
CA ILE A 83 12.41 -13.59 26.26
C ILE A 83 10.91 -13.59 25.97
N ALA A 84 10.36 -14.79 26.14
CA ALA A 84 8.98 -15.24 26.01
C ALA A 84 8.50 -15.52 24.57
N THR A 85 8.22 -16.81 24.38
CA THR A 85 7.71 -17.56 23.24
C THR A 85 6.35 -17.07 22.68
N ASP A 86 5.88 -15.89 23.10
CA ASP A 86 4.64 -15.20 22.71
C ASP A 86 4.88 -13.76 22.18
N GLY A 87 6.13 -13.37 21.92
CA GLY A 87 6.54 -11.99 21.63
C GLY A 87 6.04 -11.35 20.32
N VAL A 88 5.03 -11.90 19.65
CA VAL A 88 4.46 -11.26 18.46
C VAL A 88 3.40 -10.24 18.89
N TYR A 89 3.75 -8.95 18.78
CA TYR A 89 2.83 -7.84 19.05
C TYR A 89 1.65 -7.83 18.07
N LYS A 90 1.93 -8.11 16.79
CA LYS A 90 0.92 -8.16 15.73
C LYS A 90 1.32 -9.15 14.66
N LYS A 91 0.39 -9.95 14.16
CA LYS A 91 0.56 -10.82 12.99
C LYS A 91 -0.61 -10.60 12.04
N GLU A 92 -0.30 -10.39 10.77
CA GLU A 92 -1.30 -10.11 9.75
C GLU A 92 -1.00 -10.89 8.48
N TYR A 93 -2.06 -11.43 7.89
CA TYR A 93 -1.99 -12.05 6.58
C TYR A 93 -2.26 -11.00 5.49
N LEU A 94 -1.46 -11.06 4.45
CA LEU A 94 -1.60 -10.19 3.28
C LEU A 94 -2.75 -10.70 2.40
N ASP A 95 -3.38 -9.78 1.67
CA ASP A 95 -4.50 -10.13 0.80
C ASP A 95 -4.11 -11.18 -0.26
N LYS A 96 -4.99 -12.16 -0.50
CA LYS A 96 -4.75 -13.27 -1.44
C LYS A 96 -4.59 -12.82 -2.90
N SER A 97 -5.03 -11.61 -3.23
CA SER A 97 -4.86 -10.98 -4.55
C SER A 97 -3.40 -10.60 -4.84
N LEU A 98 -2.56 -10.45 -3.80
CA LEU A 98 -1.13 -10.26 -3.97
C LEU A 98 -0.53 -11.54 -4.54
N HIS A 99 0.10 -11.42 -5.69
CA HIS A 99 0.74 -12.53 -6.39
C HIS A 99 2.20 -12.69 -5.93
N THR A 100 2.98 -11.61 -6.00
CA THR A 100 4.41 -11.60 -5.71
C THR A 100 4.78 -10.49 -4.73
N ILE A 101 5.68 -10.79 -3.81
CA ILE A 101 6.29 -9.82 -2.90
C ILE A 101 7.80 -9.91 -3.09
N LYS A 102 8.43 -8.77 -3.41
CA LYS A 102 9.89 -8.66 -3.40
C LYS A 102 10.30 -7.74 -2.28
N CYS A 103 11.37 -8.08 -1.58
CA CYS A 103 11.87 -7.29 -0.48
C CYS A 103 13.38 -7.47 -0.37
N ASN A 104 14.10 -6.36 -0.25
CA ASN A 104 15.56 -6.30 -0.17
C ASN A 104 16.09 -6.09 1.26
N PHE A 105 15.22 -6.21 2.25
CA PHE A 105 15.64 -6.23 3.64
C PHE A 105 16.48 -7.48 3.96
N ALA A 106 17.30 -7.40 5.01
CA ALA A 106 18.06 -8.50 5.56
C ALA A 106 17.20 -9.77 5.74
N SER A 107 17.83 -10.91 5.47
CA SER A 107 17.22 -12.24 5.52
C SER A 107 18.05 -13.12 6.46
N PRO A 108 18.03 -12.85 7.78
CA PRO A 108 18.95 -13.51 8.72
C PRO A 108 18.60 -14.99 8.97
N TYR A 109 17.43 -15.44 8.52
CA TYR A 109 16.91 -16.78 8.76
C TYR A 109 17.18 -17.75 7.62
N THR A 110 17.26 -19.04 7.96
CA THR A 110 17.47 -20.15 7.02
C THR A 110 16.33 -21.18 7.10
N GLY A 111 16.34 -22.17 6.19
CA GLY A 111 15.34 -23.24 6.16
C GLY A 111 13.92 -22.72 5.94
N ARG A 112 12.97 -23.18 6.77
CA ARG A 112 11.55 -22.79 6.69
C ARG A 112 11.32 -21.27 6.79
N TYR A 113 12.24 -20.53 7.41
CA TYR A 113 12.15 -19.09 7.61
C TYR A 113 12.97 -18.28 6.60
N ALA A 114 13.58 -18.90 5.58
CA ALA A 114 14.41 -18.21 4.59
C ALA A 114 13.68 -17.12 3.78
N GLY A 115 12.33 -17.18 3.72
CA GLY A 115 11.50 -16.15 3.10
C GLY A 115 11.24 -14.93 4.00
N LEU A 116 11.67 -14.96 5.26
CA LEU A 116 11.41 -13.90 6.23
C LEU A 116 12.44 -12.78 6.11
N LYS A 117 11.95 -11.58 5.83
CA LYS A 117 12.74 -10.37 5.60
C LYS A 117 12.51 -9.40 6.76
N VAL A 118 13.58 -8.90 7.36
CA VAL A 118 13.53 -8.22 8.66
C VAL A 118 13.99 -6.77 8.54
N LEU A 119 13.18 -5.85 9.03
CA LEU A 119 13.53 -4.46 9.28
C LEU A 119 13.45 -4.19 10.78
N THR A 120 14.54 -3.74 11.38
CA THR A 120 14.58 -3.45 12.82
C THR A 120 14.65 -1.95 13.05
N TYR A 121 13.89 -1.43 14.01
CA TYR A 121 14.02 -0.07 14.52
C TYR A 121 14.66 -0.10 15.91
N THR A 122 15.61 0.80 16.12
CA THR A 122 16.20 1.04 17.43
C THR A 122 15.31 1.98 18.27
N PRO A 123 15.55 2.10 19.59
CA PRO A 123 14.82 3.04 20.47
C PRO A 123 14.87 4.50 20.02
N THR A 124 15.83 4.87 19.18
CA THR A 124 15.95 6.23 18.62
C THR A 124 15.09 6.45 17.37
N GLY A 125 14.36 5.42 16.91
CA GLY A 125 13.55 5.46 15.70
C GLY A 125 14.36 5.26 14.41
N ILE A 126 15.65 4.98 14.49
CA ILE A 126 16.52 4.73 13.34
C ILE A 126 16.35 3.28 12.86
N PRO A 127 16.09 3.05 11.55
CA PRO A 127 16.02 1.70 10.99
C PRO A 127 17.41 1.08 10.84
N SER A 128 17.51 -0.25 10.95
CA SER A 128 18.73 -1.02 10.79
C SER A 128 19.31 -0.98 9.37
N GLN A 129 18.47 -0.68 8.38
CA GLN A 129 18.84 -0.61 6.98
C GLN A 129 17.85 0.23 6.17
N THR A 130 18.25 0.61 4.96
CA THR A 130 17.35 1.11 3.93
C THR A 130 16.78 -0.05 3.10
N GLY A 131 15.69 0.20 2.39
CA GLY A 131 15.20 -0.77 1.43
C GLY A 131 13.79 -0.49 0.92
N SER A 132 13.25 -1.50 0.27
CA SER A 132 11.93 -1.45 -0.33
C SER A 132 11.22 -2.79 -0.30
N ILE A 133 9.89 -2.73 -0.16
CA ILE A 133 8.96 -3.82 -0.39
C ILE A 133 8.21 -3.50 -1.68
N GLU A 134 8.22 -4.43 -2.63
CA GLU A 134 7.48 -4.33 -3.88
C GLU A 134 6.35 -5.36 -3.85
N LEU A 135 5.13 -4.88 -4.03
CA LEU A 135 3.92 -5.69 -4.08
C LEU A 135 3.43 -5.77 -5.52
N TYR A 136 3.06 -6.96 -5.96
CA TYR A 136 2.53 -7.22 -7.30
C TYR A 136 1.19 -7.95 -7.20
N ASN A 137 0.19 -7.52 -7.96
CA ASN A 137 -1.04 -8.28 -8.17
C ASN A 137 -0.92 -9.21 -9.40
N ARG A 138 -1.97 -9.99 -9.69
CA ARG A 138 -2.01 -10.90 -10.84
C ARG A 138 -2.08 -10.16 -12.18
N ASN A 139 -2.64 -8.95 -12.19
CA ASN A 139 -2.78 -8.11 -13.37
C ASN A 139 -1.48 -7.38 -13.75
N GLY A 140 -0.41 -7.53 -12.96
CA GLY A 140 0.87 -6.89 -13.19
C GLY A 140 1.00 -5.48 -12.61
N ASP A 141 -0.02 -4.97 -11.90
CA ASP A 141 0.11 -3.72 -11.15
C ASP A 141 1.15 -3.89 -10.04
N LYS A 142 1.93 -2.83 -9.82
CA LYS A 142 3.00 -2.76 -8.83
C LYS A 142 2.78 -1.60 -7.87
N MET A 143 3.10 -1.81 -6.60
CA MET A 143 3.22 -0.75 -5.60
C MET A 143 4.54 -0.89 -4.84
N THR A 144 5.28 0.20 -4.66
CA THR A 144 6.59 0.15 -4.00
C THR A 144 6.56 0.93 -2.69
N ILE A 145 6.90 0.26 -1.59
CA ILE A 145 7.08 0.88 -0.29
C ILE A 145 8.58 1.09 -0.10
N ARG A 146 9.04 2.32 0.15
CA ARG A 146 10.44 2.64 0.42
C ARG A 146 10.64 3.15 1.84
N VAL A 147 11.70 2.68 2.49
CA VAL A 147 12.15 3.13 3.81
C VAL A 147 13.44 3.91 3.65
N ALA A 148 13.45 5.18 4.05
CA ALA A 148 14.62 6.05 3.93
C ALA A 148 15.62 5.84 5.06
N VAL A 149 16.91 5.94 4.72
CA VAL A 149 18.03 5.89 5.67
C VAL A 149 17.99 7.08 6.65
N GLY A 150 18.49 6.86 7.86
CA GLY A 150 18.63 7.87 8.91
C GLY A 150 17.34 8.23 9.64
N THR A 151 16.28 8.57 8.90
CA THR A 151 15.01 9.04 9.49
C THR A 151 13.96 7.95 9.69
N GLY A 152 14.10 6.80 9.03
CA GLY A 152 13.06 5.78 9.02
C GLY A 152 11.80 6.16 8.25
N ARG A 153 11.81 7.27 7.51
CA ARG A 153 10.62 7.75 6.78
C ARG A 153 10.15 6.71 5.77
N VAL A 154 8.90 6.27 5.92
CA VAL A 154 8.25 5.28 5.06
C VAL A 154 7.25 5.96 4.12
N ARG A 155 7.35 5.66 2.81
CA ARG A 155 6.43 6.18 1.78
C ARG A 155 6.11 5.15 0.70
N ILE A 156 4.93 5.29 0.12
CA ILE A 156 4.50 4.57 -1.09
C ILE A 156 4.94 5.35 -2.33
N GLN A 157 5.35 4.65 -3.38
CA GLN A 157 5.70 5.18 -4.70
C GLN A 157 5.09 4.36 -5.82
#